data_AF-A0AAW3B9J2-F1
#
_entry.id   AF-A0AAW3B9J2-F1
#
_cell.length_a   1.000
_cell.length_b   1.000
_cell.length_c   1.000
_cell.angle_alpha   90.00
_cell.angle_beta   90.00
_cell.angle_gamma   90.00
#
_symmetry.space_group_name_H-M   'P 1'
#
loop_
_entity.id
_entity.type
_entity.pdbx_description
1 polymer ?
#
loop_
_entity_poly.entity_id
_entity_poly.type
_entity_poly.pdbx_seq_one_letter_code
_entity_poly.pdbx_strand_id
1 'polypeptide(L)'
;MQPTWLPDTKASALLDKLEAFFSQGSSTDRLRQFIGESEDTFALIASESAVNTDTEASLRLYHLFQKYGSLIEALIGEFIATMEKPDESMLQSLTSAIQEEWKSPSAAYRCVCTSYIVASMDYKEFLEFVDDMYSMTHYRMLMDEDDDSGKEDSEGIAGDASDGGWRIP
;
A
#
# COMPACT_ATOMS: atom_id res chain seq x y z
N MET A 1 24.93 2.10 -32.53
CA MET A 1 23.73 2.95 -32.60
C MET A 1 22.67 2.27 -31.76
N GLN A 2 22.37 2.79 -30.56
CA GLN A 2 21.21 2.35 -29.80
C GLN A 2 19.97 3.00 -30.42
N PRO A 3 18.88 2.26 -30.65
CA PRO A 3 17.63 2.88 -31.06
C PRO A 3 17.13 3.73 -29.89
N THR A 4 17.00 5.03 -30.11
CA THR A 4 16.32 5.94 -29.20
C THR A 4 14.84 5.58 -29.28
N TRP A 5 14.34 4.79 -28.34
CA TRP A 5 12.91 4.56 -28.16
C TRP A 5 12.29 5.90 -27.75
N LEU A 6 11.72 6.61 -28.71
CA LEU A 6 10.78 7.67 -28.41
C LEU A 6 9.50 6.99 -27.92
N PRO A 7 8.95 7.37 -26.76
CA PRO A 7 7.69 6.82 -26.30
C PRO A 7 6.62 7.06 -27.37
N ASP A 8 5.84 6.02 -27.69
CA ASP A 8 4.76 6.15 -28.64
C ASP A 8 3.74 7.14 -28.08
N THR A 9 3.73 8.35 -28.64
CA THR A 9 2.82 9.44 -28.29
C THR A 9 1.35 9.01 -28.25
N LYS A 10 0.95 8.02 -29.06
CA LYS A 10 -0.42 7.48 -29.04
C LYS A 10 -0.67 6.57 -27.84
N ALA A 11 0.31 5.73 -27.49
CA ALA A 11 0.24 4.84 -26.33
C ALA A 11 0.21 5.64 -25.02
N SER A 12 1.05 6.68 -24.92
CA SER A 12 1.03 7.62 -23.79
C SER A 12 -0.30 8.37 -23.66
N ALA A 13 -0.87 8.85 -24.77
CA ALA A 13 -2.18 9.52 -24.75
C ALA A 13 -3.33 8.57 -24.37
N LEU A 14 -3.23 7.27 -24.69
CA LEU A 14 -4.24 6.28 -24.29
C LEU A 14 -4.18 5.98 -22.80
N LEU A 15 -2.98 5.89 -22.24
CA LEU A 15 -2.74 5.78 -20.82
C LEU A 15 -3.26 7.01 -20.05
N ASP A 16 -3.07 8.22 -20.58
CA ASP A 16 -3.64 9.44 -19.98
C ASP A 16 -5.18 9.42 -19.95
N LYS A 17 -5.82 8.84 -20.98
CA LYS A 17 -7.27 8.64 -20.98
C LYS A 17 -7.72 7.62 -19.95
N LEU A 18 -6.96 6.54 -19.78
CA LEU A 18 -7.21 5.53 -18.77
C LEU A 18 -7.10 6.13 -17.36
N GLU A 19 -6.04 6.91 -17.11
CA GLU A 19 -5.86 7.64 -15.86
C GLU A 19 -7.01 8.60 -15.57
N ALA A 20 -7.45 9.36 -16.58
CA ALA A 20 -8.60 10.24 -16.46
C ALA A 20 -9.90 9.48 -16.15
N PHE A 21 -10.06 8.26 -16.69
CA PHE A 21 -11.20 7.40 -16.40
C PHE A 21 -11.17 6.85 -14.97
N PHE A 22 -10.01 6.39 -14.51
CA PHE A 22 -9.82 5.92 -13.13
C PHE A 22 -9.99 7.04 -12.10
N SER A 23 -9.67 8.27 -12.48
CA SER A 23 -9.85 9.47 -11.65
C SER A 23 -11.31 9.94 -11.54
N GLN A 24 -12.25 9.33 -12.26
CA GLN A 24 -13.67 9.66 -12.15
C GLN A 24 -14.22 9.23 -10.78
N GLY A 25 -15.19 9.99 -10.27
CA GLY A 25 -15.83 9.71 -8.97
C GLY A 25 -16.36 8.28 -8.86
N SER A 26 -17.03 7.77 -9.90
CA SER A 26 -17.56 6.40 -9.91
C SER A 26 -16.49 5.32 -9.78
N SER A 27 -15.33 5.49 -10.43
CA SER A 27 -14.22 4.53 -10.40
C SER A 27 -13.52 4.57 -9.04
N THR A 28 -13.22 5.78 -8.56
CA THR A 28 -12.58 5.98 -7.24
C THR A 28 -13.47 5.55 -6.08
N ASP A 29 -14.79 5.77 -6.15
CA ASP A 29 -15.74 5.36 -5.12
C ASP A 29 -15.82 3.83 -5.01
N ARG A 30 -15.78 3.10 -6.13
CA ARG A 30 -15.76 1.62 -6.13
C ARG A 30 -14.48 1.06 -5.52
N LEU A 31 -13.33 1.64 -5.85
CA LEU A 31 -12.05 1.26 -5.23
C LEU A 31 -12.07 1.54 -3.73
N ARG A 32 -12.57 2.71 -3.32
CA ARG A 32 -12.73 3.07 -1.90
C ARG A 32 -13.67 2.11 -1.17
N GLN A 33 -14.80 1.76 -1.78
CA GLN A 33 -15.74 0.80 -1.22
C GLN A 33 -15.09 -0.57 -1.03
N PHE A 34 -14.36 -1.07 -2.05
CA PHE A 34 -13.63 -2.32 -1.95
C PHE A 34 -12.64 -2.32 -0.79
N ILE A 35 -11.85 -1.25 -0.65
CA ILE A 35 -10.90 -1.08 0.45
C ILE A 35 -11.63 -1.11 1.81
N GLY A 36 -12.70 -0.33 1.95
CA GLY A 36 -13.46 -0.25 3.21
C GLY A 36 -14.13 -1.58 3.60
N GLU A 37 -14.65 -2.34 2.64
CA GLU A 37 -15.23 -3.67 2.89
C GLU A 37 -14.17 -4.73 3.22
N SER A 38 -12.90 -4.46 2.92
CA SER A 38 -11.80 -5.42 3.02
C SER A 38 -10.83 -5.13 4.16
N GLU A 39 -11.10 -4.11 4.98
CA GLU A 39 -10.22 -3.62 6.05
C GLU A 39 -9.74 -4.73 6.99
N ASP A 40 -10.64 -5.60 7.46
CA ASP A 40 -10.31 -6.73 8.33
C ASP A 40 -9.31 -7.70 7.69
N THR A 41 -9.40 -7.88 6.36
CA THR A 41 -8.48 -8.76 5.63
C THR A 41 -7.17 -8.05 5.33
N PHE A 42 -7.18 -6.73 5.13
CA PHE A 42 -5.98 -5.92 4.99
C PHE A 42 -5.12 -5.99 6.26
N ALA A 43 -5.74 -5.98 7.45
CA ALA A 43 -5.03 -6.09 8.73
C ALA A 43 -4.18 -7.38 8.86
N LEU A 44 -4.50 -8.43 8.10
CA LEU A 44 -3.73 -9.67 8.09
C LEU A 44 -2.31 -9.48 7.52
N ILE A 45 -2.08 -8.45 6.70
CA ILE A 45 -0.75 -8.16 6.13
C ILE A 45 0.29 -7.89 7.22
N ALA A 46 -0.13 -7.25 8.33
CA ALA A 46 0.74 -6.98 9.47
C ALA A 46 1.22 -8.25 10.18
N SER A 47 0.54 -9.39 9.97
CA SER A 47 0.89 -10.68 10.54
C SER A 47 1.68 -11.59 9.59
N GLU A 48 1.77 -11.25 8.30
CA GLU A 48 2.43 -12.04 7.26
C GLU A 48 3.67 -11.31 6.76
N SER A 49 4.85 -11.68 7.26
CA SER A 49 6.12 -11.00 6.93
C SER A 49 6.71 -11.39 5.56
N ALA A 50 6.04 -12.27 4.81
CA ALA A 50 6.49 -12.77 3.50
C ALA A 50 5.33 -13.37 2.70
N VAL A 51 5.53 -13.54 1.38
CA VAL A 51 4.61 -14.31 0.52
C VAL A 51 4.58 -15.76 1.01
N ASN A 52 3.59 -16.08 1.82
CA ASN A 52 3.28 -17.42 2.30
C ASN A 52 1.95 -17.85 1.64
N THR A 53 1.74 -19.14 1.42
CA THR A 53 0.48 -19.69 0.89
C THR A 53 -0.12 -20.77 1.77
N ASP A 54 0.56 -21.11 2.87
CA ASP A 54 0.22 -22.26 3.70
C ASP A 54 -0.55 -21.87 4.98
N THR A 55 -0.80 -20.58 5.17
CA THR A 55 -1.59 -20.06 6.30
C THR A 55 -3.00 -19.69 5.85
N GLU A 56 -3.96 -19.79 6.77
CA GLU A 56 -5.33 -19.32 6.52
C GLU A 56 -5.36 -17.83 6.16
N ALA A 57 -4.52 -17.01 6.81
CA ALA A 57 -4.41 -15.58 6.52
C ALA A 57 -3.94 -15.35 5.08
N SER A 58 -2.92 -16.08 4.63
CA SER A 58 -2.44 -16.03 3.25
C SER A 58 -3.49 -16.44 2.22
N LEU A 59 -4.28 -17.48 2.51
CA LEU A 59 -5.38 -17.89 1.63
C LEU A 59 -6.49 -16.83 1.55
N ARG A 60 -6.80 -16.15 2.66
CA ARG A 60 -7.75 -15.04 2.68
C ARG A 60 -7.24 -13.84 1.87
N LEU A 61 -5.97 -13.49 2.01
CA LEU A 61 -5.32 -12.45 1.21
C LEU A 61 -5.30 -12.80 -0.28
N TYR A 62 -5.03 -14.06 -0.62
CA TYR A 62 -5.08 -14.53 -2.01
C TYR A 62 -6.51 -14.48 -2.61
N HIS A 63 -7.53 -14.85 -1.83
CA HIS A 63 -8.91 -14.71 -2.27
C HIS A 63 -9.31 -13.23 -2.45
N LEU A 64 -8.76 -12.34 -1.63
CA LEU A 64 -8.93 -10.90 -1.78
C LEU A 64 -8.25 -10.38 -3.05
N PHE A 65 -7.04 -10.85 -3.36
CA PHE A 65 -6.35 -10.57 -4.62
C PHE A 65 -7.20 -10.95 -5.83
N GLN A 66 -7.84 -12.13 -5.81
CA GLN A 66 -8.74 -12.55 -6.90
C GLN A 66 -9.92 -11.59 -7.08
N LYS A 67 -10.55 -11.16 -5.97
CA LYS A 67 -11.63 -10.17 -6.02
C LYS A 67 -11.16 -8.82 -6.55
N TYR A 68 -9.98 -8.38 -6.13
CA TYR A 68 -9.35 -7.16 -6.61
C TYR A 68 -9.07 -7.24 -8.12
N GLY A 69 -8.54 -8.37 -8.59
CA GLY A 69 -8.36 -8.66 -10.02
C GLY A 69 -9.64 -8.49 -10.83
N SER A 70 -10.74 -9.09 -10.36
CA SER A 70 -12.05 -8.96 -11.02
C SER A 70 -12.60 -7.52 -11.01
N LEU A 71 -12.35 -6.76 -9.94
CA LEU A 71 -12.73 -5.34 -9.86
C LEU A 71 -12.00 -4.51 -10.93
N ILE A 72 -10.68 -4.68 -11.02
CA ILE A 72 -9.86 -3.95 -11.99
C ILE A 72 -10.20 -4.37 -13.42
N GLU A 73 -10.42 -5.66 -13.67
CA GLU A 73 -10.88 -6.15 -14.98
C GLU A 73 -12.22 -5.51 -15.39
N ALA A 74 -13.17 -5.40 -14.46
CA ALA A 74 -14.44 -4.74 -14.72
C ALA A 74 -14.27 -3.25 -15.07
N LEU A 75 -13.42 -2.53 -14.33
CA LEU A 75 -13.13 -1.11 -14.59
C LEU A 75 -12.45 -0.92 -15.96
N ILE A 76 -11.49 -1.77 -16.32
CA ILE A 76 -10.85 -1.75 -17.64
C ILE A 76 -11.88 -2.08 -18.74
N GLY A 77 -12.73 -3.07 -18.52
CA GLY A 77 -13.80 -3.43 -19.45
C GLY A 77 -14.78 -2.27 -19.72
N GLU A 78 -15.16 -1.55 -18.67
CA GLU A 78 -15.99 -0.35 -18.77
C GLU A 78 -15.27 0.77 -19.54
N PHE A 79 -13.98 1.01 -19.26
CA PHE A 79 -13.17 1.96 -20.01
C PHE A 79 -13.14 1.61 -21.51
N ILE A 80 -12.88 0.35 -21.85
CA ILE A 80 -12.86 -0.13 -23.24
C ILE A 80 -14.22 0.10 -23.91
N ALA A 81 -15.34 -0.10 -23.19
CA ALA A 81 -16.68 0.15 -23.69
C ALA A 81 -16.97 1.63 -23.98
N THR A 82 -16.22 2.58 -23.40
CA THR A 82 -16.32 4.01 -23.75
C THR A 82 -15.61 4.37 -25.05
N MET A 83 -14.79 3.47 -25.60
CA MET A 83 -14.04 3.71 -26.84
C MET A 83 -14.93 3.47 -28.06
N GLU A 84 -14.88 4.39 -29.03
CA GLU A 84 -15.75 4.37 -30.20
C GLU A 84 -15.53 3.13 -31.09
N LYS A 85 -14.31 2.56 -31.10
CA LYS A 85 -13.92 1.32 -31.79
C LYS A 85 -12.70 0.68 -31.11
N PRO A 86 -12.87 -0.10 -30.04
CA PRO A 86 -11.75 -0.83 -29.48
C PRO A 86 -11.31 -1.91 -30.46
N ASP A 87 -10.04 -1.90 -30.85
CA ASP A 87 -9.43 -2.95 -31.66
C ASP A 87 -8.24 -3.57 -30.92
N GLU A 88 -7.76 -4.71 -31.43
CA GLU A 88 -6.65 -5.45 -30.83
C GLU A 88 -5.37 -4.61 -30.76
N SER A 89 -5.14 -3.75 -31.76
CA SER A 89 -3.98 -2.85 -31.80
C SER A 89 -4.01 -1.84 -30.65
N MET A 90 -5.17 -1.27 -30.36
CA MET A 90 -5.35 -0.34 -29.24
C MET A 90 -5.07 -1.01 -27.90
N LEU A 91 -5.57 -2.24 -27.70
CA LEU A 91 -5.31 -3.01 -26.48
C LEU A 91 -3.83 -3.35 -26.31
N GLN A 92 -3.15 -3.70 -27.40
CA GLN A 92 -1.70 -3.93 -27.41
C GLN A 92 -0.91 -2.65 -27.11
N SER A 93 -1.34 -1.50 -27.65
CA SER A 93 -0.75 -0.19 -27.33
C SER A 93 -0.94 0.17 -25.86
N LEU A 94 -2.13 -0.07 -25.30
CA LEU A 94 -2.41 0.20 -23.88
C LEU A 94 -1.55 -0.67 -22.97
N THR A 95 -1.46 -1.97 -23.29
CA THR A 95 -0.63 -2.92 -22.54
C THR A 95 0.83 -2.50 -22.57
N SER A 96 1.34 -2.11 -23.74
CA SER A 96 2.72 -1.61 -23.88
C SER A 96 2.95 -0.35 -23.05
N ALA A 97 2.01 0.62 -23.07
CA ALA A 97 2.11 1.85 -22.29
C ALA A 97 2.17 1.58 -20.78
N ILE A 98 1.30 0.72 -20.27
CA ILE A 98 1.27 0.33 -18.85
C ILE A 98 2.60 -0.36 -18.47
N GLN A 99 3.11 -1.26 -19.32
CA GLN A 99 4.38 -1.95 -19.05
C GLN A 99 5.59 -1.02 -19.09
N GLU A 100 5.60 -0.05 -20.02
CA GLU A 100 6.66 0.96 -20.11
C GLU A 100 6.66 1.86 -18.87
N GLU A 101 5.48 2.32 -18.45
CA GLU A 101 5.35 3.11 -17.23
C GLU A 101 5.75 2.31 -16.00
N TRP A 102 5.33 1.05 -15.90
CA TRP A 102 5.70 0.17 -14.79
C TRP A 102 7.21 0.00 -14.67
N LYS A 103 7.90 -0.18 -15.80
CA LYS A 103 9.36 -0.37 -15.85
C LYS A 103 10.16 0.94 -15.75
N SER A 104 9.50 2.09 -15.59
CA SER A 104 10.17 3.37 -15.54
C SER A 104 11.11 3.46 -14.32
N PRO A 105 12.38 3.87 -14.48
CA PRO A 105 13.34 4.00 -13.38
C PRO A 105 12.97 5.07 -12.34
N SER A 106 12.07 6.00 -12.67
CA SER A 106 11.48 6.91 -11.70
C SER A 106 10.39 6.15 -10.94
N ALA A 107 10.73 5.57 -9.78
CA ALA A 107 9.88 4.73 -8.95
C ALA A 107 8.56 5.36 -8.43
N ALA A 108 8.16 6.52 -8.96
CA ALA A 108 6.83 7.08 -8.83
C ALA A 108 6.13 6.95 -10.20
N TYR A 109 5.14 6.06 -10.28
CA TYR A 109 4.28 5.96 -11.46
C TYR A 109 3.67 7.34 -11.75
N ARG A 110 3.64 7.75 -13.02
CA ARG A 110 3.03 9.02 -13.42
C ARG A 110 1.49 8.92 -13.36
N CYS A 111 0.94 7.73 -13.59
CA CYS A 111 -0.47 7.42 -13.55
C CYS A 111 -0.78 6.47 -12.38
N VAL A 112 -1.72 6.84 -11.52
CA VAL A 112 -2.16 6.02 -10.37
C VAL A 112 -2.85 4.75 -10.84
N CYS A 113 -3.57 4.80 -11.97
CA CYS A 113 -4.21 3.63 -12.55
C CYS A 113 -3.23 2.50 -12.87
N THR A 114 -1.98 2.82 -13.20
CA THR A 114 -0.94 1.82 -13.44
C THR A 114 -0.62 1.02 -12.18
N SER A 115 -0.53 1.67 -11.02
CA SER A 115 -0.37 0.97 -9.73
C SER A 115 -1.55 0.04 -9.47
N TYR A 116 -2.77 0.50 -9.71
CA TYR A 116 -3.96 -0.34 -9.52
C TYR A 116 -3.96 -1.58 -10.42
N ILE A 117 -3.53 -1.41 -11.68
CA ILE A 117 -3.48 -2.51 -12.66
C ILE A 117 -2.35 -3.47 -12.35
N VAL A 118 -1.15 -2.98 -12.02
CA VAL A 118 -0.01 -3.84 -11.67
C VAL A 118 -0.32 -4.70 -10.43
N ALA A 119 -0.92 -4.10 -9.40
CA ALA A 119 -1.40 -4.81 -8.21
C ALA A 119 -2.50 -5.84 -8.51
N SER A 120 -3.15 -5.79 -9.67
CA SER A 120 -4.15 -6.79 -10.08
C SER A 120 -3.54 -7.98 -10.84
N MET A 121 -2.30 -7.82 -11.32
CA MET A 121 -1.61 -8.81 -12.17
C MET A 121 -0.58 -9.63 -11.40
N ASP A 122 0.04 -9.06 -10.37
CA ASP A 122 1.08 -9.69 -9.59
C ASP A 122 0.73 -9.68 -8.10
N TYR A 123 0.78 -10.86 -7.47
CA TYR A 123 0.39 -11.01 -6.07
C TYR A 123 1.35 -10.30 -5.11
N LYS A 124 2.63 -10.19 -5.44
CA LYS A 124 3.59 -9.46 -4.61
C LYS A 124 3.28 -7.96 -4.64
N GLU A 125 3.03 -7.43 -5.83
CA GLU A 125 2.62 -6.02 -6.00
C GLU A 125 1.27 -5.75 -5.32
N PHE A 126 0.35 -6.72 -5.33
CA PHE A 126 -0.89 -6.65 -4.55
C PHE A 126 -0.64 -6.54 -3.05
N LEU A 127 0.27 -7.34 -2.50
CA LEU A 127 0.57 -7.31 -1.07
C LEU A 127 1.21 -5.98 -0.66
N GLU A 128 2.07 -5.41 -1.49
CA GLU A 128 2.62 -4.06 -1.29
C GLU A 128 1.50 -3.00 -1.32
N PHE A 129 0.58 -3.09 -2.28
CA PHE A 129 -0.60 -2.22 -2.31
C PHE A 129 -1.47 -2.33 -1.05
N VAL A 130 -1.73 -3.56 -0.56
CA VAL A 130 -2.52 -3.78 0.66
C VAL A 130 -1.81 -3.20 1.88
N ASP A 131 -0.49 -3.41 2.00
CA ASP A 131 0.32 -2.86 3.08
C ASP A 131 0.30 -1.32 3.09
N ASP A 132 0.48 -0.70 1.93
CA ASP A 132 0.37 0.76 1.75
C ASP A 132 -1.01 1.27 2.16
N MET A 133 -2.07 0.62 1.70
CA MET A 133 -3.45 1.02 2.01
C MET A 133 -3.78 0.87 3.50
N TYR A 134 -3.36 -0.22 4.12
CA TYR A 134 -3.54 -0.45 5.55
C TYR A 134 -2.74 0.55 6.39
N SER A 135 -1.49 0.80 6.01
CA SER A 135 -0.60 1.76 6.68
C SER A 135 -1.10 3.20 6.57
N MET A 136 -1.69 3.59 5.43
CA MET A 136 -2.28 4.93 5.26
C MET A 136 -3.48 5.18 6.18
N THR A 137 -4.27 4.15 6.49
CA THR A 137 -5.44 4.27 7.36
C THR A 137 -5.14 4.02 8.84
N HIS A 138 -4.07 3.29 9.14
CA HIS A 138 -3.68 2.89 10.49
C HIS A 138 -2.32 3.47 10.94
N TYR A 139 -1.90 4.58 10.31
CA TYR A 139 -0.63 5.23 10.62
C TYR A 139 -0.49 5.52 12.11
N ARG A 140 0.33 4.71 12.79
CA ARG A 140 0.68 4.95 14.18
C ARG A 140 1.83 5.94 14.15
N MET A 141 1.56 7.21 14.47
CA MET A 141 2.65 8.10 14.87
C MET A 141 3.35 7.42 16.05
N LEU A 142 4.57 6.94 15.81
CA LEU A 142 5.55 6.73 16.86
C LEU A 142 5.84 8.14 17.41
N MET A 143 4.92 8.68 18.20
CA MET A 143 5.32 9.64 19.21
C MET A 143 6.30 8.84 20.04
N ASP A 144 7.58 9.22 19.99
CA ASP A 144 8.52 8.88 21.05
C ASP A 144 7.75 9.17 22.34
N GLU A 145 7.40 8.12 23.07
CA GLU A 145 6.95 8.29 24.43
C GLU A 145 8.13 8.96 25.11
N ASP A 146 8.03 10.28 25.27
CA ASP A 146 9.00 11.10 25.98
C ASP A 146 9.37 10.32 27.24
N ASP A 147 10.65 9.95 27.28
CA ASP A 147 11.33 9.31 28.37
C ASP A 147 11.30 10.25 29.58
N ASP A 148 10.16 10.33 30.26
CA ASP A 148 10.02 10.93 31.58
C ASP A 148 9.97 9.81 32.63
N SER A 149 10.97 8.94 32.58
CA SER A 149 11.42 8.24 33.78
C SER A 149 12.53 9.05 34.45
N GLY A 150 12.17 10.29 34.82
CA GLY A 150 12.97 11.16 35.67
C GLY A 150 13.38 10.43 36.95
N LYS A 151 14.60 9.90 36.92
CA LYS A 151 15.37 9.51 38.10
C LYS A 151 15.58 10.75 38.95
N GLU A 152 14.81 10.91 40.01
CA GLU A 152 15.23 11.69 41.15
C GLU A 152 15.56 10.74 42.30
N ASP A 153 16.84 10.38 42.34
CA ASP A 153 17.53 9.91 43.54
C ASP A 153 17.42 11.00 44.61
N SER A 154 16.43 10.89 45.51
CA SER A 154 16.37 11.75 46.68
C SER A 154 17.24 11.16 47.78
N GLU A 155 18.48 11.65 47.80
CA GLU A 155 19.47 11.49 48.85
C GLU A 155 18.86 11.69 50.25
N GLY A 156 18.83 10.62 51.04
CA GLY A 156 18.57 10.69 52.47
C GLY A 156 19.72 11.42 53.17
N ILE A 157 19.54 12.71 53.45
CA ILE A 157 20.46 13.52 54.25
C ILE A 157 19.97 13.63 55.70
N ALA A 158 20.81 13.07 56.58
CA ALA A 158 21.19 13.48 57.93
C ALA A 158 20.14 13.63 59.06
N GLY A 159 20.32 12.77 60.07
CA GLY A 159 19.87 12.97 61.44
C GLY A 159 20.79 12.23 62.41
N ASP A 160 22.01 12.73 62.57
CA ASP A 160 22.95 12.34 63.62
C ASP A 160 22.61 13.07 64.93
N ALA A 161 22.34 12.33 66.01
CA ALA A 161 22.53 12.79 67.39
C ALA A 161 22.48 11.63 68.41
N SER A 162 23.68 11.19 68.80
CA SER A 162 24.14 10.97 70.18
C SER A 162 23.52 9.89 71.11
N ASP A 163 24.42 8.96 71.44
CA ASP A 163 24.91 8.68 72.81
C ASP A 163 24.06 7.82 73.76
N GLY A 164 24.72 6.81 74.35
CA GLY A 164 24.15 5.98 75.41
C GLY A 164 24.62 4.53 75.41
N GLY A 165 25.84 4.30 75.89
CA GLY A 165 26.38 2.96 76.13
C GLY A 165 25.67 2.17 77.25
N TRP A 166 25.73 0.84 77.11
CA TRP A 166 25.71 -0.24 78.11
C TRP A 166 24.77 -0.16 79.33
N ARG A 167 23.87 -1.16 79.45
CA ARG A 167 23.79 -2.07 80.63
C ARG A 167 22.82 -3.24 80.43
N ILE A 168 23.32 -4.44 80.74
CA ILE A 168 22.61 -5.70 81.05
C ILE A 168 22.13 -5.56 82.52
N PRO A 169 20.96 -6.09 82.95
CA PRO A 169 20.69 -7.54 83.15
C PRO A 169 19.55 -8.09 82.30
#